data_AF-A0A090LXB8-F1
#
_entry.id   AF-A0A090LXB8-F1
#
_cell.length_a   1.000
_cell.length_b   1.000
_cell.length_c   1.000
_cell.angle_alpha   90.00
_cell.angle_beta   90.00
_cell.angle_gamma   90.00
#
_symmetry.space_group_name_H-M   'P 1'
#
loop_
_entity.id
_entity.type
_entity.pdbx_description
1 polymer ?
#
loop_
_entity_poly.entity_id
_entity_poly.type
_entity_poly.pdbx_seq_one_letter_code
_entity_poly.pdbx_strand_id
1 'polypeptide(L)'
;MHAAHQELMGANVFCTSLAGEEIGRMEAWGTAPESAAEHRRSSPCFMNDLPQTFMEPILFKTAASRGRETRMSTEYLGHAQDNDGVTTTVRDRLSGHEFEIRSKYLVGADGGNSKVAADAGLPFGGKMGIGGSMNIVFKADLSKYVAYRPSVLYWVIQP
;
A
#
# COMPACT_ATOMS: atom_id res chain seq x y z
N MET A 1 15.95 -10.71 -0.91
CA MET A 1 14.63 -10.65 -0.27
C MET A 1 14.32 -9.17 -0.11
N HIS A 2 13.25 -8.66 -0.73
CA HIS A 2 12.99 -7.20 -0.80
C HIS A 2 12.33 -6.62 0.48
N ALA A 3 12.04 -7.48 1.46
CA ALA A 3 11.44 -7.10 2.72
C ALA A 3 12.53 -6.89 3.78
N ALA A 4 12.42 -5.81 4.56
CA ALA A 4 13.18 -5.66 5.79
C ALA A 4 12.49 -6.45 6.91
N HIS A 5 13.30 -7.15 7.70
CA HIS A 5 12.83 -7.92 8.86
C HIS A 5 12.46 -7.01 10.04
N GLN A 6 11.61 -7.51 10.93
CA GLN A 6 11.06 -6.75 12.06
C GLN A 6 12.15 -6.10 12.94
N GLU A 7 13.31 -6.75 13.13
CA GLU A 7 14.41 -6.20 13.92
C GLU A 7 15.01 -4.91 13.34
N LEU A 8 14.85 -4.67 12.03
CA LEU A 8 15.26 -3.43 11.36
C LEU A 8 14.16 -2.35 11.43
N MET A 9 12.94 -2.72 11.82
CA MET A 9 11.81 -1.83 12.00
C MET A 9 11.76 -1.24 13.42
N GLY A 10 12.90 -1.11 14.10
CA GLY A 10 13.04 -0.81 15.54
C GLY A 10 12.12 0.27 16.13
N ALA A 11 12.63 1.47 16.32
CA ALA A 11 11.89 2.56 16.98
C ALA A 11 11.57 3.67 15.98
N ASN A 12 10.45 4.37 16.13
CA ASN A 12 10.26 5.66 15.47
C ASN A 12 11.18 6.68 16.16
N VAL A 13 12.02 7.36 15.37
CA VAL A 13 13.02 8.31 15.86
C VAL A 13 12.55 9.73 15.58
N PHE A 14 12.57 10.60 16.60
CA PHE A 14 12.28 12.03 16.47
C PHE A 14 13.60 12.80 16.55
N CYS A 15 13.89 13.65 15.57
CA CYS A 15 15.14 14.39 15.50
C CYS A 15 14.98 15.76 14.84
N THR A 16 15.95 16.66 15.05
CA THR A 16 15.99 17.97 14.38
C THR A 16 16.47 17.86 12.93
N SER A 17 17.29 16.86 12.63
CA SER A 17 17.61 16.35 11.30
C SER A 17 18.22 14.96 11.42
N LEU A 18 18.40 14.23 10.32
CA LEU A 18 19.01 12.90 10.36
C LEU A 18 20.46 12.92 10.90
N ALA A 19 21.19 14.01 10.69
CA ALA A 19 22.55 14.21 11.20
C ALA A 19 22.59 15.08 12.48
N GLY A 20 21.43 15.52 12.98
CA GLY A 20 21.30 16.42 14.11
C GLY A 20 21.01 15.70 15.42
N GLU A 21 20.54 16.48 16.39
CA GLU A 21 20.13 15.99 17.69
C GLU A 21 18.91 15.08 17.59
N GLU A 22 18.96 13.98 18.31
CA GLU A 22 17.82 13.11 18.56
C GLU A 22 17.04 13.60 19.78
N ILE A 23 15.76 13.88 19.59
CA ILE A 23 14.87 14.38 20.62
C ILE A 23 14.34 13.21 21.46
N GLY A 24 14.06 12.08 20.82
CA GLY A 24 13.58 10.87 21.50
C GLY A 24 13.26 9.73 20.54
N ARG A 25 12.94 8.58 21.13
CA ARG A 25 12.52 7.37 20.40
C ARG A 25 11.28 6.77 21.03
N MET A 26 10.46 6.16 20.18
CA MET A 26 9.33 5.35 20.59
C MET A 26 9.46 3.98 19.95
N GLU A 27 9.54 2.92 20.76
CA GLU A 27 9.49 1.56 20.24
C GLU A 27 8.22 1.37 19.40
N ALA A 28 8.39 0.84 18.20
CA ALA A 28 7.33 0.75 17.22
C ALA A 28 7.26 -0.68 16.68
N TRP A 29 6.26 -0.96 15.84
CA TRP A 29 6.21 -2.18 15.05
C TRP A 29 6.45 -3.47 15.86
N GLY A 30 5.92 -3.52 17.09
CA GLY A 30 5.94 -4.69 17.96
C GLY A 30 7.32 -5.13 18.45
N THR A 31 8.29 -4.21 18.55
CA THR A 31 9.64 -4.52 19.03
C THR A 31 9.78 -4.40 20.55
N ALA A 32 8.91 -3.64 21.23
CA ALA A 32 8.87 -3.56 22.69
C ALA A 32 8.65 -4.96 23.30
N PRO A 33 9.32 -5.36 24.40
CA PRO A 33 9.27 -6.74 24.91
C PRO A 33 7.86 -7.28 25.15
N GLU A 34 6.98 -6.46 25.75
CA GLU A 34 5.60 -6.84 26.04
C GLU A 34 4.79 -7.00 24.75
N SER A 35 4.91 -6.05 23.81
CA SER A 35 4.24 -6.08 22.51
C SER A 35 4.74 -7.24 21.63
N ALA A 36 6.05 -7.53 21.65
CA ALA A 36 6.64 -8.65 20.93
C ALA A 36 6.17 -10.01 21.48
N ALA A 37 5.98 -10.11 22.80
CA ALA A 37 5.44 -11.32 23.41
C ALA A 37 3.96 -11.51 23.07
N GLU A 38 3.17 -10.44 23.09
CA GLU A 38 1.77 -10.47 22.65
C GLU A 38 1.64 -10.85 21.18
N HIS A 39 2.39 -10.20 20.29
CA HIS A 39 2.34 -10.48 18.86
C HIS A 39 2.65 -11.95 18.54
N ARG A 40 3.68 -12.52 19.19
CA ARG A 40 4.04 -13.94 19.04
C ARG A 40 2.96 -14.91 19.53
N ARG A 41 2.13 -14.52 20.51
CA ARG A 41 0.99 -15.32 20.95
C ARG A 41 -0.21 -15.20 20.01
N SER A 42 -0.34 -14.05 19.35
CA SER A 42 -1.48 -13.73 18.49
C SER A 42 -1.34 -14.25 17.05
N SER A 43 -0.12 -14.47 16.56
CA SER A 43 0.12 -14.85 15.17
C SER A 43 1.41 -15.67 15.00
N PRO A 44 1.44 -16.65 14.08
CA PRO A 44 2.70 -17.31 13.68
C PRO A 44 3.55 -16.44 12.73
N CYS A 45 3.02 -15.31 12.25
CA CYS A 45 3.69 -14.38 11.34
C CYS A 45 4.26 -13.18 12.09
N PHE A 46 5.27 -12.53 11.50
CA PHE A 46 5.89 -11.31 12.01
C PHE A 46 5.60 -10.12 11.10
N MET A 47 5.78 -8.91 11.64
CA MET A 47 5.78 -7.70 10.83
C MET A 47 7.02 -7.69 9.92
N ASN A 48 6.86 -7.11 8.74
CA ASN A 48 7.96 -6.79 7.84
C ASN A 48 7.64 -5.48 7.11
N ASP A 49 8.67 -4.87 6.54
CA ASP A 49 8.52 -3.74 5.65
C ASP A 49 8.86 -4.18 4.22
N LEU A 50 7.82 -4.36 3.40
CA LEU A 50 7.91 -4.71 2.00
C LEU A 50 7.23 -3.62 1.16
N PRO A 51 8.00 -2.74 0.50
CA PRO A 51 7.44 -1.70 -0.35
C PRO A 51 6.51 -2.25 -1.44
N GLN A 52 5.44 -1.51 -1.76
CA GLN A 52 4.45 -1.89 -2.79
C GLN A 52 5.09 -2.18 -4.15
N THR A 53 6.15 -1.45 -4.51
CA THR A 53 6.94 -1.67 -5.74
C THR A 53 7.46 -3.11 -5.88
N PHE A 54 7.66 -3.81 -4.76
CA PHE A 54 8.05 -5.22 -4.75
C PHE A 54 6.89 -6.16 -4.42
N MET A 55 5.98 -5.75 -3.53
CA MET A 55 4.82 -6.57 -3.14
C MET A 55 3.85 -6.79 -4.31
N GLU A 56 3.47 -5.74 -5.04
CA GLU A 56 2.47 -5.83 -6.11
C GLU A 56 2.89 -6.78 -7.23
N PRO A 57 4.13 -6.75 -7.76
CA PRO A 57 4.57 -7.75 -8.73
C PRO A 57 4.52 -9.18 -8.21
N ILE A 58 4.79 -9.43 -6.92
CA ILE A 58 4.72 -10.77 -6.33
C ILE A 58 3.28 -11.27 -6.36
N LEU A 59 2.34 -10.44 -5.89
CA LEU A 59 0.91 -10.79 -5.86
C LEU A 59 0.36 -10.99 -7.28
N PHE A 60 0.66 -10.05 -8.19
CA PHE A 60 0.19 -10.10 -9.56
C PHE A 60 0.70 -11.34 -10.31
N LYS A 61 2.01 -11.61 -10.24
CA LYS A 61 2.62 -12.80 -10.87
C LYS A 61 2.05 -14.10 -10.29
N THR A 62 1.78 -14.14 -8.98
CA THR A 62 1.20 -15.31 -8.32
C THR A 62 -0.24 -15.55 -8.74
N ALA A 63 -1.05 -14.50 -8.91
CA ALA A 63 -2.41 -14.64 -9.40
C ALA A 63 -2.42 -15.14 -10.85
N ALA A 64 -1.60 -14.55 -11.71
CA ALA A 64 -1.47 -14.96 -13.12
C ALA A 64 -0.98 -16.42 -13.24
N SER A 65 0.02 -16.83 -12.47
CA SER A 65 0.55 -18.20 -12.51
C SER A 65 -0.45 -19.25 -12.03
N ARG A 66 -1.46 -18.85 -11.25
CA ARG A 66 -2.58 -19.70 -10.81
C ARG A 66 -3.76 -19.73 -11.78
N GLY A 67 -3.57 -19.24 -13.02
CA GLY A 67 -4.58 -19.32 -14.09
C GLY A 67 -5.64 -18.22 -14.06
N ARG A 68 -5.39 -17.10 -13.38
CA ARG A 68 -6.26 -15.92 -13.46
C ARG A 68 -5.93 -15.14 -14.73
N GLU A 69 -6.95 -14.80 -15.50
CA GLU A 69 -6.79 -13.88 -16.62
C GLU A 69 -6.57 -12.47 -16.06
N THR A 70 -5.41 -11.91 -16.35
CA THR A 70 -5.01 -10.58 -15.88
C THR A 70 -4.74 -9.68 -17.07
N ARG A 71 -5.34 -8.49 -17.10
CA ARG A 71 -5.14 -7.50 -18.16
C ARG A 71 -4.73 -6.17 -17.54
N MET A 72 -3.48 -5.77 -17.75
CA MET A 72 -3.01 -4.42 -17.44
C MET A 72 -3.41 -3.46 -18.55
N SER A 73 -3.24 -2.16 -18.34
CA SER A 73 -3.58 -1.12 -19.32
C SER A 73 -5.03 -1.18 -19.81
N THR A 74 -5.94 -1.74 -19.01
CA THR A 74 -7.37 -1.83 -19.30
C THR A 74 -8.11 -0.98 -18.29
N GLU A 75 -8.84 0.03 -18.78
CA GLU A 75 -9.53 1.03 -17.98
C GLU A 75 -11.02 0.72 -17.90
N TYR A 76 -11.58 0.75 -16.69
CA TYR A 76 -13.02 0.67 -16.47
C TYR A 76 -13.71 1.98 -16.90
N LEU A 77 -14.77 1.87 -17.72
CA LEU A 77 -15.55 3.04 -18.18
C LEU A 77 -16.94 3.12 -17.54
N GLY A 78 -17.54 1.97 -17.24
CA GLY A 78 -18.92 1.89 -16.76
C GLY A 78 -19.40 0.45 -16.65
N HIS A 79 -20.56 0.25 -16.04
CA HIS A 79 -21.25 -1.03 -16.07
C HIS A 79 -22.77 -0.86 -16.10
N ALA A 80 -23.44 -1.90 -16.60
CA ALA A 80 -24.87 -2.10 -16.45
C ALA A 80 -25.11 -3.44 -15.76
N GLN A 81 -25.98 -3.45 -14.76
CA GLN A 81 -26.38 -4.65 -14.04
C GLN A 81 -27.80 -5.07 -14.44
N ASP A 82 -28.00 -6.37 -14.59
CA ASP A 82 -29.31 -6.99 -14.75
C ASP A 82 -29.49 -8.10 -13.70
N ASN A 83 -30.55 -8.90 -13.83
CA ASN A 83 -30.87 -9.97 -12.87
C ASN A 83 -29.86 -11.12 -12.85
N ASP A 84 -29.05 -11.28 -13.90
CA ASP A 84 -28.17 -12.44 -14.12
C ASP A 84 -26.67 -12.10 -13.98
N GLY A 85 -26.31 -10.83 -13.86
CA GLY A 85 -24.93 -10.38 -13.71
C GLY A 85 -24.69 -8.92 -14.11
N VAL A 86 -23.43 -8.63 -14.40
CA VAL A 86 -22.92 -7.29 -14.73
C VAL A 86 -22.22 -7.32 -16.09
N THR A 87 -22.57 -6.39 -16.96
CA THR A 87 -21.84 -6.11 -18.20
C THR A 87 -20.98 -4.88 -17.97
N THR A 88 -19.67 -5.05 -18.00
CA THR A 88 -18.68 -4.00 -17.76
C THR A 88 -18.07 -3.53 -19.07
N THR A 89 -18.16 -2.23 -19.35
CA THR A 89 -17.48 -1.60 -20.48
C THR A 89 -16.08 -1.18 -20.06
N VAL A 90 -15.08 -1.60 -20.83
CA VAL A 90 -13.67 -1.28 -20.59
C VAL A 90 -13.00 -0.76 -21.85
N ARG A 91 -11.91 -0.02 -21.68
CA ARG A 91 -11.04 0.45 -22.76
C ARG A 91 -9.65 -0.14 -22.63
N ASP A 92 -9.16 -0.77 -23.69
CA ASP A 92 -7.73 -1.05 -23.81
C ASP A 92 -7.01 0.27 -24.11
N ARG A 93 -6.17 0.73 -23.18
CA ARG A 93 -5.45 2.00 -23.29
C ARG A 93 -4.33 1.97 -24.33
N LEU A 94 -3.88 0.79 -24.76
CA LEU A 94 -2.85 0.65 -25.78
C LEU A 94 -3.42 0.80 -27.18
N SER A 95 -4.56 0.16 -27.45
CA SER A 95 -5.22 0.20 -28.76
C SER A 95 -6.31 1.28 -28.87
N GLY A 96 -6.82 1.78 -27.74
CA GLY A 96 -7.99 2.66 -27.68
C GLY A 96 -9.33 1.93 -27.85
N HIS A 97 -9.32 0.61 -28.09
CA HIS A 97 -10.52 -0.16 -28.36
C HIS A 97 -11.35 -0.36 -27.08
N GLU A 98 -12.66 -0.10 -27.20
CA GLU A 98 -13.64 -0.36 -26.14
C GLU A 98 -14.32 -1.70 -26.38
N PHE A 99 -14.51 -2.47 -25.31
CA PHE A 99 -15.19 -3.76 -25.37
C PHE A 99 -15.89 -4.06 -24.06
N GLU A 100 -16.76 -5.07 -24.08
CA GLU A 100 -17.56 -5.47 -22.94
C GLU A 100 -17.09 -6.80 -22.34
N ILE A 101 -17.18 -6.88 -21.01
CA ILE A 101 -16.91 -8.09 -20.24
C ILE A 101 -18.17 -8.44 -19.46
N ARG A 102 -18.69 -9.65 -19.68
CA ARG A 102 -19.81 -10.18 -18.91
C ARG A 102 -19.31 -10.97 -17.70
N SER A 103 -19.78 -10.63 -16.50
CA SER A 103 -19.45 -11.33 -15.27
C SER A 103 -20.68 -11.53 -14.38
N LYS A 104 -20.58 -12.40 -13.37
CA LYS A 104 -21.63 -12.56 -12.35
C LYS A 104 -21.58 -11.46 -11.29
N TYR A 105 -20.38 -10.97 -11.00
CA TYR A 105 -20.14 -9.91 -10.03
C TYR A 105 -19.03 -8.99 -10.55
N LEU A 106 -19.08 -7.74 -10.13
CA LEU A 106 -18.02 -6.75 -10.33
C LEU A 106 -17.48 -6.33 -8.96
N VAL A 107 -16.16 -6.35 -8.79
CA VAL A 107 -15.49 -5.94 -7.56
C VAL A 107 -14.76 -4.62 -7.80
N GLY A 108 -15.16 -3.55 -7.12
CA GLY A 108 -14.50 -2.25 -7.15
C GLY A 108 -13.25 -2.23 -6.28
N ALA A 109 -12.09 -2.48 -6.90
CA ALA A 109 -10.77 -2.41 -6.27
C ALA A 109 -9.88 -1.33 -6.92
N ASP A 110 -10.49 -0.23 -7.35
CA ASP A 110 -9.92 0.85 -8.18
C ASP A 110 -9.41 2.07 -7.38
N GLY A 111 -9.23 1.91 -6.06
CA GLY A 111 -8.52 2.86 -5.20
C GLY A 111 -9.40 3.98 -4.61
N GLY A 112 -8.74 5.01 -4.05
CA GLY A 112 -9.40 6.04 -3.23
C GLY A 112 -10.42 6.93 -3.95
N ASN A 113 -10.34 7.03 -5.28
CA ASN A 113 -11.30 7.73 -6.14
C ASN A 113 -12.12 6.72 -6.97
N SER A 114 -12.60 5.66 -6.32
CA SER A 114 -13.28 4.55 -6.99
C SER A 114 -14.45 5.03 -7.86
N LYS A 115 -14.32 4.83 -9.18
CA LYS A 115 -15.39 5.09 -10.14
C LYS A 115 -16.45 4.00 -10.05
N VAL A 116 -16.07 2.77 -9.75
CA VAL A 116 -17.03 1.67 -9.54
C VAL A 116 -17.97 1.99 -8.38
N ALA A 117 -17.44 2.48 -7.25
CA ALA A 117 -18.27 2.87 -6.10
C ALA A 117 -19.20 4.05 -6.43
N ALA A 118 -18.69 5.04 -7.19
CA ALA A 118 -19.50 6.17 -7.63
C ALA A 118 -20.65 5.75 -8.57
N ASP A 119 -20.36 4.90 -9.57
CA ASP A 119 -21.37 4.39 -10.52
C ASP A 119 -22.40 3.47 -9.82
N ALA A 120 -21.99 2.76 -8.77
CA ALA A 120 -22.88 1.98 -7.91
C ALA A 120 -23.69 2.82 -6.91
N GLY A 121 -23.52 4.15 -6.89
CA GLY A 121 -24.26 5.07 -6.03
C GLY A 121 -23.92 4.94 -4.55
N LEU A 122 -22.71 4.46 -4.21
CA LEU A 122 -22.31 4.26 -2.81
C LEU A 122 -21.94 5.61 -2.16
N PRO A 123 -22.63 6.03 -1.09
CA PRO A 123 -22.33 7.28 -0.43
C PRO A 123 -21.04 7.17 0.40
N PHE A 124 -20.18 8.19 0.31
CA PHE A 124 -19.02 8.34 1.17
C PHE A 124 -19.26 9.41 2.23
N GLY A 125 -18.98 9.08 3.49
CA GLY A 125 -18.96 10.03 4.59
C GLY A 125 -17.56 10.61 4.79
N GLY A 126 -17.48 11.85 5.31
CA GLY A 126 -16.23 12.51 5.67
C GLY A 126 -15.94 13.78 4.85
N LYS A 127 -14.80 14.40 5.13
CA LYS A 127 -14.32 15.57 4.38
C LYS A 127 -13.24 15.11 3.39
N MET A 128 -13.39 15.51 2.14
CA MET A 128 -12.35 15.28 1.13
C MET A 128 -11.26 16.35 1.24
N GLY A 129 -10.03 16.01 0.85
CA GLY A 129 -8.93 16.98 0.73
C GLY A 129 -8.40 17.53 2.05
N ILE A 130 -8.38 16.72 3.12
CA ILE A 130 -7.93 17.15 4.46
C ILE A 130 -6.43 17.48 4.50
N GLY A 131 -5.63 16.86 3.62
CA GLY A 131 -4.19 17.11 3.54
C GLY A 131 -3.59 16.58 2.25
N GLY A 132 -2.50 17.22 1.82
CA GLY A 132 -1.63 16.75 0.75
C GLY A 132 -0.31 16.26 1.31
N SER A 133 0.33 15.33 0.60
CA SER A 133 1.70 14.92 0.88
C SER A 133 2.54 15.05 -0.40
N MET A 134 3.80 15.43 -0.24
CA MET A 134 4.79 15.38 -1.31
C MET A 134 5.83 14.32 -0.94
N ASN A 135 5.99 13.33 -1.81
CA ASN A 135 6.92 12.23 -1.60
C ASN A 135 8.14 12.41 -2.51
N ILE A 136 9.34 12.35 -1.93
CA ILE A 136 10.61 12.41 -2.66
C ILE A 136 11.33 11.08 -2.42
N VAL A 137 11.61 10.36 -3.51
CA VAL A 137 12.39 9.11 -3.47
C VAL A 137 13.81 9.41 -3.95
N PHE A 138 14.80 9.11 -3.11
CA PHE A 138 16.21 9.24 -3.46
C PHE A 138 17.02 8.06 -2.89
N LYS A 139 18.24 7.89 -3.41
CA LYS A 139 19.17 6.86 -2.95
C LYS A 139 20.43 7.52 -2.41
N ALA A 140 20.76 7.24 -1.16
CA ALA A 140 21.99 7.69 -0.51
C ALA A 140 22.46 6.63 0.50
N ASP A 141 23.77 6.55 0.73
CA ASP A 141 24.30 5.80 1.86
C ASP A 141 24.17 6.66 3.13
N LEU A 142 23.27 6.25 4.01
CA LEU A 142 23.00 6.89 5.28
C LEU A 142 23.36 5.99 6.46
N SER A 143 24.07 4.88 6.24
CA SER A 143 24.36 3.87 7.26
C SER A 143 25.02 4.46 8.50
N LYS A 144 25.89 5.46 8.33
CA LYS A 144 26.52 6.23 9.43
C LYS A 144 25.49 6.80 10.42
N TYR A 145 24.31 7.18 9.95
CA TYR A 145 23.29 7.86 10.76
C TYR A 145 22.17 6.93 11.24
N VAL A 146 21.96 5.78 10.58
CA VAL A 146 20.78 4.92 10.81
C VAL A 146 21.10 3.55 11.36
N ALA A 147 22.30 3.00 11.12
CA ALA A 147 22.60 1.59 11.43
C ALA A 147 22.57 1.28 12.95
N TYR A 148 23.00 2.23 13.79
CA TYR A 148 22.99 2.07 15.25
C TYR A 148 21.63 2.37 15.90
N ARG A 149 20.63 2.79 15.10
CA ARG A 149 19.30 3.18 15.56
C ARG A 149 18.21 2.81 14.53
N PRO A 150 18.11 1.53 14.16
CA PRO A 150 17.25 1.08 13.07
C PRO A 150 15.80 1.54 13.25
N SER A 151 15.22 2.04 12.15
CA SER A 151 13.89 2.62 12.13
C SER A 151 13.35 2.61 10.71
N VAL A 152 12.03 2.41 10.58
CA VAL A 152 11.29 2.68 9.34
C VAL A 152 11.04 4.18 9.16
N LEU A 153 10.94 4.95 10.26
CA LEU A 153 10.53 6.36 10.24
C LEU A 153 11.44 7.23 11.11
N TYR A 154 12.13 8.16 10.45
CA TYR A 154 12.82 9.29 11.07
C TYR A 154 11.97 10.55 10.90
N TRP A 155 11.29 10.95 11.98
CA TRP A 155 10.48 12.15 12.02
C TRP A 155 11.37 13.36 12.29
N VAL A 156 11.60 14.14 11.23
CA VAL A 156 12.34 15.39 11.32
C VAL A 156 11.39 16.50 11.76
N ILE A 157 11.58 17.02 12.97
CA ILE A 157 10.80 18.11 13.54
C ILE A 157 11.63 19.39 13.38
N GLN A 158 11.18 20.29 12.50
CA GLN A 158 11.74 21.62 12.37
C GLN A 158 10.94 22.58 13.28
N PRO A 159 11.60 23.42 14.09
CA PRO A 159 10.94 24.47 14.85
C PRO A 159 10.31 25.54 13.96
#